data_AF-A0A7W1QX01-F1
#
_entry.id   AF-A0A7W1QX01-F1
#
_cell.length_a   1.000
_cell.length_b   1.000
_cell.length_c   1.000
_cell.angle_alpha   90.00
_cell.angle_beta   90.00
_cell.angle_gamma   90.00
#
_symmetry.space_group_name_H-M   'P 1'
#
loop_
_entity.id
_entity.type
_entity.pdbx_description
1 polymer ?
#
loop_
_entity_poly.entity_id
_entity_poly.type
_entity_poly.pdbx_seq_one_letter_code
_entity_poly.pdbx_strand_id
1 'polypeptide(L)'
;MQRLILILILILSGLLTDAYSATKTWAGASIDANWQTVTNWRENVVPVAGDDLVFPEVDSQSSSNNDFSPFTVFRSITFEGGAYNINGNPFGLTDGLRVSGGSQSINTTITLNSAQTFSVVQDSAIMIAAISFGEFPLILNGDGNFTIGLISGAGALTKNGLGVSLIASANNYEGAIDINDGTLIVDADIPGSPVTVNPAPSIKNFNPGVLRGTGTVGETNVLAGAISPGTLTSPRGILNIKGSLTFTANGNYICKIGGTTPGAAGHDQLNVVGTVSLNNARLLLPPFGSYRPAIGDSFVILRNDGTDPVNGTFQERPENSVIAISPNLSFRITYRGGDGNDVVITRVNRTYFDFDNDDKSDISVFRPENGAWYLNQSAEGFRAVQFGVATDVIVPADYDGDNKTDIAVFRPLDTNWYMLRSSDNTFANIQFGESEDIPVPNDFDGDGRADLAVFRPSDGTWYQLRSNSNRLFVRQFGQSGDKPLIGDFDGDGLGDLAVFRNGNWFLLESANQSFREVLSLGSAADRPVPADYDGDGITDLAFYRPANGGWYRLSSSNNALSLVRFGTSRDVPVPADYDGDGKSDIAIFRPNTGEWYLLRSTQGFISIRFGRGDDKPVPSAYIQ
;
A
#
# COMPACT_ATOMS: atom_id res chain seq x y z
N MET A 1 -35.80 97.86 8.60
CA MET A 1 -34.73 97.92 7.59
C MET A 1 -33.80 96.73 7.80
N GLN A 2 -33.73 95.84 6.81
CA GLN A 2 -32.70 94.81 6.52
C GLN A 2 -32.35 93.73 7.58
N ARG A 3 -32.00 92.47 7.29
CA ARG A 3 -32.21 91.46 6.21
C ARG A 3 -31.23 90.29 6.55
N LEU A 4 -31.65 89.05 6.24
CA LEU A 4 -30.85 87.85 5.87
C LEU A 4 -30.25 86.82 6.91
N ILE A 5 -30.82 85.58 6.85
CA ILE A 5 -30.23 84.24 6.53
C ILE A 5 -29.18 83.57 7.46
N LEU A 6 -29.47 82.33 7.94
CA LEU A 6 -28.68 81.08 7.74
C LEU A 6 -29.43 79.83 8.32
N ILE A 7 -30.11 79.04 7.48
CA ILE A 7 -29.81 77.64 7.06
C ILE A 7 -29.99 76.55 8.14
N LEU A 8 -31.05 75.77 7.93
CA LEU A 8 -31.39 74.48 8.51
C LEU A 8 -30.31 73.44 8.11
N ILE A 9 -29.45 73.01 9.03
CA ILE A 9 -28.63 71.80 8.86
C ILE A 9 -29.35 70.67 9.60
N LEU A 10 -30.15 69.93 8.85
CA LEU A 10 -30.58 68.59 9.22
C LEU A 10 -29.31 67.76 9.41
N ILE A 11 -29.18 67.11 10.57
CA ILE A 11 -28.17 66.08 10.83
C ILE A 11 -28.53 64.90 9.92
N LEU A 12 -28.03 64.95 8.69
CA LEU A 12 -27.89 63.79 7.84
C LEU A 12 -26.51 63.21 8.18
N SER A 13 -26.40 62.61 9.36
CA SER A 13 -25.59 61.40 9.51
C SER A 13 -26.28 60.36 8.62
N GLY A 14 -26.07 60.51 7.31
CA GLY A 14 -26.37 59.47 6.37
C GLY A 14 -25.62 58.26 6.88
N LEU A 15 -26.39 57.31 7.40
CA LEU A 15 -26.18 55.91 7.15
C LEU A 15 -25.12 55.76 6.05
N LEU A 16 -23.90 55.39 6.45
CA LEU A 16 -23.15 54.43 5.68
C LEU A 16 -24.09 53.22 5.62
N THR A 17 -25.03 53.25 4.68
CA THR A 17 -25.64 52.05 4.16
C THR A 17 -24.43 51.25 3.73
N ASP A 18 -24.18 50.12 4.38
CA ASP A 18 -23.43 49.04 3.77
C ASP A 18 -23.87 49.01 2.31
N ALA A 19 -22.99 49.44 1.40
CA ALA A 19 -23.29 49.37 0.00
C ALA A 19 -23.48 47.88 -0.26
N TYR A 20 -24.74 47.45 -0.40
CA TYR A 20 -25.06 46.09 -0.76
C TYR A 20 -24.21 45.76 -1.98
N SER A 21 -23.39 44.71 -1.90
CA SER A 21 -22.72 44.19 -3.08
C SER A 21 -23.80 43.87 -4.10
N ALA A 22 -23.71 44.46 -5.29
CA ALA A 22 -24.64 44.11 -6.35
C ALA A 22 -24.13 42.84 -7.03
N THR A 23 -25.03 41.92 -7.32
CA THR A 23 -24.70 40.76 -8.15
C THR A 23 -24.69 41.17 -9.62
N LYS A 24 -23.59 40.91 -10.31
CA LYS A 24 -23.42 41.14 -11.74
C LYS A 24 -23.25 39.82 -12.45
N THR A 25 -24.17 39.53 -13.37
CA THR A 25 -24.17 38.26 -14.09
C THR A 25 -23.60 38.44 -15.50
N TRP A 26 -22.64 37.62 -15.85
CA TRP A 26 -22.04 37.58 -17.18
C TRP A 26 -23.09 37.23 -18.25
N ALA A 27 -23.04 37.95 -19.36
CA ALA A 27 -23.86 37.76 -20.56
C ALA A 27 -23.02 37.51 -21.82
N GLY A 28 -21.74 37.92 -21.82
CA GLY A 28 -20.79 37.62 -22.91
C GLY A 28 -21.26 38.02 -24.31
N ALA A 29 -22.00 39.12 -24.45
CA ALA A 29 -22.68 39.46 -25.69
C ALA A 29 -21.83 40.25 -26.72
N SER A 30 -20.66 40.78 -26.33
CA SER A 30 -19.73 41.47 -27.23
C SER A 30 -18.60 40.55 -27.74
N ILE A 31 -17.95 40.95 -28.83
CA ILE A 31 -16.79 40.25 -29.41
C ILE A 31 -15.51 40.45 -28.58
N ASP A 32 -15.38 41.59 -27.86
CA ASP A 32 -14.15 41.90 -27.12
C ASP A 32 -13.99 41.11 -25.82
N ALA A 33 -15.09 40.54 -25.29
CA ALA A 33 -15.14 39.80 -24.04
C ALA A 33 -14.59 40.55 -22.81
N ASN A 34 -14.53 41.88 -22.86
CA ASN A 34 -13.98 42.71 -21.78
C ASN A 34 -14.97 42.89 -20.64
N TRP A 35 -14.49 42.89 -19.40
CA TRP A 35 -15.32 43.10 -18.21
C TRP A 35 -15.80 44.55 -18.08
N GLN A 36 -15.12 45.54 -18.65
CA GLN A 36 -15.61 46.93 -18.70
C GLN A 36 -16.60 47.20 -19.84
N THR A 37 -16.82 46.23 -20.75
CA THR A 37 -17.81 46.37 -21.83
C THR A 37 -19.23 46.10 -21.30
N VAL A 38 -20.07 47.13 -21.32
CA VAL A 38 -21.39 47.13 -20.68
C VAL A 38 -22.32 46.00 -21.15
N THR A 39 -22.25 45.62 -22.43
CA THR A 39 -23.10 44.57 -23.00
C THR A 39 -22.69 43.16 -22.57
N ASN A 40 -21.52 42.98 -21.95
CA ASN A 40 -21.08 41.67 -21.43
C ASN A 40 -21.68 41.33 -20.08
N TRP A 41 -22.46 42.23 -19.49
CA TRP A 41 -23.16 42.00 -18.23
C TRP A 41 -24.66 42.11 -18.45
N ARG A 42 -25.41 41.20 -17.83
CA ARG A 42 -26.87 41.26 -17.81
C ARG A 42 -27.32 42.62 -17.27
N GLU A 43 -28.46 43.09 -17.76
CA GLU A 43 -28.99 44.44 -17.48
C GLU A 43 -28.13 45.59 -18.04
N ASN A 44 -27.06 45.30 -18.79
CA ASN A 44 -26.13 46.30 -19.34
C ASN A 44 -25.57 47.21 -18.23
N VAL A 45 -25.04 46.62 -17.16
CA VAL A 45 -24.40 47.34 -16.06
C VAL A 45 -23.02 46.75 -15.76
N VAL A 46 -21.98 47.56 -15.94
CA VAL A 46 -20.59 47.19 -15.64
C VAL A 46 -20.42 47.00 -14.12
N PRO A 47 -19.72 45.95 -13.66
CA PRO A 47 -19.39 45.77 -12.26
C PRO A 47 -18.52 46.90 -11.71
N VAL A 48 -18.60 47.11 -10.40
CA VAL A 48 -17.68 47.96 -9.65
C VAL A 48 -16.95 47.18 -8.57
N ALA A 49 -15.93 47.78 -7.97
CA ALA A 49 -15.23 47.18 -6.83
C ALA A 49 -16.23 46.87 -5.70
N GLY A 50 -16.14 45.68 -5.12
CA GLY A 50 -17.06 45.17 -4.09
C GLY A 50 -18.32 44.45 -4.60
N ASP A 51 -18.54 44.38 -5.91
CA ASP A 51 -19.66 43.59 -6.47
C ASP A 51 -19.38 42.08 -6.45
N ASP A 52 -20.44 41.29 -6.50
CA ASP A 52 -20.39 39.83 -6.68
C ASP A 52 -20.50 39.48 -8.17
N LEU A 53 -19.58 38.67 -8.68
CA LEU A 53 -19.55 38.29 -10.10
C LEU A 53 -20.12 36.88 -10.28
N VAL A 54 -21.09 36.71 -11.19
CA VAL A 54 -21.71 35.40 -11.48
C VAL A 54 -21.55 35.06 -12.95
N PHE A 55 -20.98 33.90 -13.23
CA PHE A 55 -20.80 33.29 -14.54
C PHE A 55 -21.77 32.11 -14.67
N PRO A 56 -22.90 32.27 -15.41
CA PRO A 56 -23.97 31.28 -15.46
C PRO A 56 -23.62 30.06 -16.33
N GLU A 57 -24.35 28.95 -16.19
CA GLU A 57 -24.11 27.70 -16.96
C GLU A 57 -24.28 27.85 -18.48
N VAL A 58 -25.16 28.75 -18.93
CA VAL A 58 -25.51 28.88 -20.35
C VAL A 58 -24.54 29.83 -21.04
N ASP A 59 -23.64 29.26 -21.86
CA ASP A 59 -22.57 29.98 -22.55
C ASP A 59 -23.02 30.59 -23.89
N SER A 60 -22.97 31.92 -24.01
CA SER A 60 -22.77 32.61 -25.29
C SER A 60 -21.29 32.83 -25.59
N GLN A 61 -20.49 33.07 -24.54
CA GLN A 61 -19.05 33.30 -24.59
C GLN A 61 -18.38 32.98 -23.25
N SER A 62 -17.63 31.88 -23.20
CA SER A 62 -16.97 31.38 -21.98
C SER A 62 -15.54 31.90 -21.79
N SER A 63 -14.93 32.53 -22.80
CA SER A 63 -13.68 33.27 -22.62
C SER A 63 -13.99 34.72 -22.23
N SER A 64 -13.38 35.23 -21.17
CA SER A 64 -13.50 36.64 -20.78
C SER A 64 -12.14 37.25 -20.45
N ASN A 65 -12.08 38.58 -20.49
CA ASN A 65 -10.88 39.35 -20.22
C ASN A 65 -11.16 40.42 -19.18
N ASN A 66 -10.56 40.29 -18.00
CA ASN A 66 -10.59 41.32 -16.97
C ASN A 66 -9.67 42.49 -17.37
N ASP A 67 -10.26 43.59 -17.80
CA ASP A 67 -9.58 44.82 -18.19
C ASP A 67 -9.67 45.93 -17.11
N PHE A 68 -10.20 45.62 -15.92
CA PHE A 68 -10.11 46.51 -14.77
C PHE A 68 -8.65 46.69 -14.30
N SER A 69 -8.40 47.71 -13.47
CA SER A 69 -7.08 47.93 -12.87
C SER A 69 -6.62 46.69 -12.08
N PRO A 70 -5.34 46.28 -12.14
CA PRO A 70 -4.81 45.07 -11.49
C PRO A 70 -5.05 44.91 -9.98
N PHE A 71 -5.49 45.96 -9.28
CA PHE A 71 -5.78 45.95 -7.84
C PHE A 71 -7.27 46.12 -7.53
N THR A 72 -8.14 45.95 -8.53
CA THR A 72 -9.58 46.01 -8.34
C THR A 72 -10.01 44.82 -7.51
N VAL A 73 -10.72 45.08 -6.41
CA VAL A 73 -11.19 44.06 -5.47
C VAL A 73 -12.68 43.85 -5.69
N PHE A 74 -13.05 42.63 -6.06
CA PHE A 74 -14.45 42.19 -6.11
C PHE A 74 -14.79 41.48 -4.80
N ARG A 75 -16.08 41.33 -4.51
CA ARG A 75 -16.50 40.63 -3.31
C ARG A 75 -16.35 39.12 -3.50
N SER A 76 -17.09 38.53 -4.43
CA SER A 76 -17.01 37.10 -4.73
C SER A 76 -17.06 36.81 -6.22
N ILE A 77 -16.72 35.58 -6.60
CA ILE A 77 -16.92 35.06 -7.95
C ILE A 77 -17.60 33.69 -7.89
N THR A 78 -18.66 33.50 -8.67
CA THR A 78 -19.41 32.23 -8.75
C THR A 78 -19.50 31.76 -10.20
N PHE A 79 -19.13 30.51 -10.45
CA PHE A 79 -19.37 29.79 -11.69
C PHE A 79 -20.50 28.78 -11.44
N GLU A 80 -21.60 28.90 -12.18
CA GLU A 80 -22.74 27.99 -12.07
C GLU A 80 -22.60 26.75 -12.97
N GLY A 81 -21.71 26.80 -13.98
CA GLY A 81 -21.45 25.71 -14.92
C GLY A 81 -20.47 26.13 -16.03
N GLY A 82 -20.47 25.41 -17.15
CA GLY A 82 -19.70 25.77 -18.35
C GLY A 82 -18.19 25.52 -18.26
N ALA A 83 -17.42 26.14 -19.14
CA ALA A 83 -15.96 26.03 -19.20
C ALA A 83 -15.30 27.40 -19.40
N TYR A 84 -15.37 28.25 -18.37
CA TYR A 84 -14.91 29.62 -18.42
C TYR A 84 -13.38 29.72 -18.40
N ASN A 85 -12.85 30.61 -19.24
CA ASN A 85 -11.46 31.01 -19.28
C ASN A 85 -11.35 32.51 -18.95
N ILE A 86 -10.96 32.83 -17.72
CA ILE A 86 -10.79 34.20 -17.23
C ILE A 86 -9.35 34.64 -17.47
N ASN A 87 -9.16 35.60 -18.37
CA ASN A 87 -7.86 36.17 -18.72
C ASN A 87 -7.76 37.63 -18.24
N GLY A 88 -6.62 38.27 -18.52
CA GLY A 88 -6.43 39.70 -18.29
C GLY A 88 -5.75 40.03 -16.96
N ASN A 89 -6.07 41.19 -16.42
CA ASN A 89 -5.40 41.76 -15.26
C ASN A 89 -5.72 40.95 -13.97
N PRO A 90 -4.77 40.91 -13.02
CA PRO A 90 -5.02 40.40 -11.67
C PRO A 90 -6.20 41.12 -10.97
N PHE A 91 -6.79 40.47 -9.98
CA PHE A 91 -7.85 41.07 -9.16
C PHE A 91 -7.86 40.49 -7.74
N GLY A 92 -8.54 41.19 -6.83
CA GLY A 92 -8.70 40.79 -5.43
C GLY A 92 -10.08 40.22 -5.13
N LEU A 93 -10.18 39.38 -4.08
CA LEU A 93 -11.44 38.87 -3.54
C LEU A 93 -11.55 39.08 -2.02
N THR A 94 -12.77 39.32 -1.52
CA THR A 94 -13.08 39.48 -0.09
C THR A 94 -14.13 38.53 0.49
N ASP A 95 -14.78 37.70 -0.34
CA ASP A 95 -15.86 36.78 0.08
C ASP A 95 -15.94 35.50 -0.80
N GLY A 96 -14.80 35.03 -1.29
CA GLY A 96 -14.63 33.68 -1.80
C GLY A 96 -14.89 33.47 -3.29
N LEU A 97 -14.72 32.21 -3.68
CA LEU A 97 -14.92 31.70 -5.03
C LEU A 97 -15.77 30.43 -4.96
N ARG A 98 -16.75 30.28 -5.82
CA ARG A 98 -17.60 29.09 -5.89
C ARG A 98 -17.68 28.54 -7.31
N VAL A 99 -17.44 27.23 -7.47
CA VAL A 99 -17.71 26.49 -8.71
C VAL A 99 -18.78 25.45 -8.40
N SER A 100 -19.96 25.62 -9.00
CA SER A 100 -21.12 24.74 -8.84
C SER A 100 -21.27 23.75 -10.00
N GLY A 101 -20.41 23.82 -11.00
CA GLY A 101 -20.40 22.93 -12.16
C GLY A 101 -19.25 23.24 -13.12
N GLY A 102 -18.84 22.25 -13.92
CA GLY A 102 -17.93 22.42 -15.05
C GLY A 102 -16.44 22.58 -14.71
N SER A 103 -15.66 23.02 -15.69
CA SER A 103 -14.19 23.10 -15.60
C SER A 103 -13.70 24.50 -15.94
N GLN A 104 -13.23 25.22 -14.92
CA GLN A 104 -12.92 26.64 -15.02
C GLN A 104 -11.40 26.88 -15.06
N SER A 105 -10.96 27.91 -15.76
CA SER A 105 -9.57 28.37 -15.77
C SER A 105 -9.50 29.86 -15.49
N ILE A 106 -8.74 30.24 -14.46
CA ILE A 106 -8.37 31.61 -14.16
C ILE A 106 -6.89 31.76 -14.50
N ASN A 107 -6.60 32.38 -15.64
CA ASN A 107 -5.27 32.51 -16.22
C ASN A 107 -4.52 33.75 -15.72
N THR A 108 -4.93 34.29 -14.58
CA THR A 108 -4.33 35.47 -13.94
C THR A 108 -4.20 35.25 -12.43
N THR A 109 -3.71 36.26 -11.71
CA THR A 109 -3.51 36.17 -10.25
C THR A 109 -4.76 36.61 -9.50
N ILE A 110 -5.16 35.82 -8.50
CA ILE A 110 -6.12 36.23 -7.46
C ILE A 110 -5.35 36.67 -6.22
N THR A 111 -5.63 37.88 -5.72
CA THR A 111 -5.10 38.36 -4.43
C THR A 111 -6.16 38.18 -3.35
N LEU A 112 -5.79 37.61 -2.21
CA LEU A 112 -6.68 37.53 -1.06
C LEU A 112 -6.65 38.87 -0.31
N ASN A 113 -7.80 39.50 -0.11
CA ASN A 113 -7.93 40.77 0.62
C ASN A 113 -8.63 40.62 1.98
N SER A 114 -9.04 39.40 2.31
CA SER A 114 -9.58 38.96 3.59
C SER A 114 -9.39 37.43 3.69
N ALA A 115 -9.80 36.81 4.81
CA ALA A 115 -9.90 35.36 4.87
C ALA A 115 -10.88 34.84 3.79
N GLN A 116 -10.47 33.84 3.02
CA GLN A 116 -11.23 33.33 1.86
C GLN A 116 -11.62 31.86 2.02
N THR A 117 -12.75 31.49 1.43
CA THR A 117 -13.10 30.09 1.16
C THR A 117 -13.38 29.92 -0.32
N PHE A 118 -12.63 29.06 -0.99
CA PHE A 118 -12.88 28.64 -2.36
C PHE A 118 -13.52 27.26 -2.34
N SER A 119 -14.67 27.10 -3.00
CA SER A 119 -15.45 25.86 -2.99
C SER A 119 -15.70 25.32 -4.39
N VAL A 120 -15.37 24.06 -4.64
CA VAL A 120 -15.64 23.38 -5.92
C VAL A 120 -16.43 22.10 -5.63
N VAL A 121 -17.60 21.97 -6.24
CA VAL A 121 -18.45 20.78 -6.06
C VAL A 121 -17.87 19.55 -6.77
N GLN A 122 -18.37 18.37 -6.40
CA GLN A 122 -18.02 17.11 -7.05
C GLN A 122 -18.15 17.20 -8.59
N ASP A 123 -17.30 16.46 -9.31
CA ASP A 123 -17.24 16.41 -10.79
C ASP A 123 -16.93 17.76 -11.47
N SER A 124 -16.50 18.75 -10.70
CA SER A 124 -16.06 20.06 -11.20
C SER A 124 -14.58 20.30 -10.91
N ALA A 125 -13.97 21.21 -11.65
CA ALA A 125 -12.56 21.56 -11.47
C ALA A 125 -12.32 23.05 -11.70
N ILE A 126 -11.29 23.58 -11.04
CA ILE A 126 -10.75 24.90 -11.34
C ILE A 126 -9.23 24.89 -11.40
N MET A 127 -8.69 25.50 -12.45
CA MET A 127 -7.28 25.88 -12.53
C MET A 127 -7.14 27.38 -12.23
N ILE A 128 -6.22 27.76 -11.34
CA ILE A 128 -5.91 29.15 -11.01
C ILE A 128 -4.42 29.34 -11.22
N ALA A 129 -4.04 30.23 -12.13
CA ALA A 129 -2.65 30.46 -12.51
C ALA A 129 -1.79 30.92 -11.34
N ALA A 130 -2.31 31.83 -10.50
CA ALA A 130 -1.63 32.23 -9.28
C ALA A 130 -2.57 32.71 -8.17
N ILE A 131 -2.19 32.49 -6.92
CA ILE A 131 -2.86 33.03 -5.73
C ILE A 131 -1.83 33.71 -4.83
N SER A 132 -2.06 34.99 -4.53
CA SER A 132 -1.28 35.76 -3.55
C SER A 132 -2.05 35.86 -2.24
N PHE A 133 -1.54 35.20 -1.19
CA PHE A 133 -2.24 35.10 0.09
C PHE A 133 -2.06 36.36 0.96
N GLY A 134 -0.95 37.07 0.82
CA GLY A 134 -0.54 38.06 1.82
C GLY A 134 -0.45 37.40 3.20
N GLU A 135 -1.22 37.89 4.17
CA GLU A 135 -1.36 37.30 5.51
C GLU A 135 -2.68 36.55 5.70
N PHE A 136 -3.55 36.51 4.68
CA PHE A 136 -4.92 36.02 4.84
C PHE A 136 -5.02 34.51 4.58
N PRO A 137 -5.80 33.79 5.39
CA PRO A 137 -5.97 32.36 5.20
C PRO A 137 -6.90 32.05 4.01
N LEU A 138 -6.65 30.91 3.38
CA LEU A 138 -7.50 30.32 2.34
C LEU A 138 -7.96 28.93 2.75
N ILE A 139 -9.25 28.68 2.65
CA ILE A 139 -9.83 27.34 2.75
C ILE A 139 -10.19 26.86 1.35
N LEU A 140 -9.62 25.73 0.93
CA LEU A 140 -10.07 24.97 -0.24
C LEU A 140 -11.09 23.94 0.24
N ASN A 141 -12.32 24.02 -0.26
CA ASN A 141 -13.43 23.20 0.20
C ASN A 141 -14.18 22.53 -0.97
N GLY A 142 -14.97 21.52 -0.63
CA GLY A 142 -15.78 20.75 -1.57
C GLY A 142 -15.03 19.57 -2.20
N ASP A 143 -15.79 18.73 -2.92
CA ASP A 143 -15.33 17.44 -3.41
C ASP A 143 -14.77 17.48 -4.84
N GLY A 144 -14.70 18.67 -5.44
CA GLY A 144 -14.09 18.90 -6.74
C GLY A 144 -12.60 19.23 -6.66
N ASN A 145 -12.00 19.44 -7.84
CA ASN A 145 -10.55 19.55 -7.97
C ASN A 145 -10.06 21.00 -8.07
N PHE A 146 -8.92 21.28 -7.44
CA PHE A 146 -8.19 22.54 -7.56
C PHE A 146 -6.81 22.30 -8.17
N THR A 147 -6.43 23.08 -9.16
CA THR A 147 -5.05 23.17 -9.65
C THR A 147 -4.57 24.60 -9.47
N ILE A 148 -3.61 24.82 -8.59
CA ILE A 148 -3.04 26.13 -8.33
C ILE A 148 -1.63 26.16 -8.92
N GLY A 149 -1.40 27.08 -9.84
CA GLY A 149 -0.12 27.28 -10.50
C GLY A 149 0.91 27.80 -9.50
N LEU A 150 0.93 29.11 -9.24
CA LEU A 150 1.86 29.75 -8.31
C LEU A 150 1.16 30.17 -7.02
N ILE A 151 1.73 29.84 -5.86
CA ILE A 151 1.32 30.43 -4.56
C ILE A 151 2.42 31.31 -3.96
N SER A 152 2.02 32.33 -3.19
CA SER A 152 2.93 33.21 -2.44
C SER A 152 2.29 33.79 -1.18
N GLY A 153 3.11 34.22 -0.23
CA GLY A 153 2.67 34.84 1.02
C GLY A 153 2.75 33.92 2.24
N ALA A 154 2.24 34.40 3.38
CA ALA A 154 2.32 33.74 4.69
C ALA A 154 0.95 33.30 5.24
N GLY A 155 -0.14 33.62 4.56
CA GLY A 155 -1.48 33.18 4.93
C GLY A 155 -1.61 31.64 4.93
N ALA A 156 -2.30 31.10 5.94
CA ALA A 156 -2.49 29.66 6.07
C ALA A 156 -3.37 29.08 4.96
N LEU A 157 -3.11 27.84 4.58
CA LEU A 157 -3.92 27.07 3.64
C LEU A 157 -4.58 25.89 4.35
N THR A 158 -5.90 25.81 4.30
CA THR A 158 -6.64 24.65 4.82
C THR A 158 -7.28 23.89 3.68
N LYS A 159 -7.01 22.59 3.57
CA LYS A 159 -7.62 21.66 2.63
C LYS A 159 -8.72 20.85 3.30
N ASN A 160 -9.95 21.06 2.84
CA ASN A 160 -11.16 20.32 3.20
C ASN A 160 -11.78 19.64 1.96
N GLY A 161 -12.81 18.81 2.19
CA GLY A 161 -13.54 18.09 1.14
C GLY A 161 -12.74 16.96 0.51
N LEU A 162 -13.41 16.03 -0.17
CA LEU A 162 -12.83 14.79 -0.67
C LEU A 162 -11.99 14.96 -1.95
N GLY A 163 -12.10 16.10 -2.61
CA GLY A 163 -11.45 16.39 -3.88
C GLY A 163 -9.93 16.50 -3.78
N VAL A 164 -9.27 16.60 -4.94
CA VAL A 164 -7.81 16.73 -5.05
C VAL A 164 -7.43 18.20 -5.27
N SER A 165 -6.44 18.68 -4.51
CA SER A 165 -5.83 19.99 -4.73
C SER A 165 -4.36 19.84 -5.07
N LEU A 166 -3.90 20.50 -6.13
CA LEU A 166 -2.51 20.52 -6.57
C LEU A 166 -1.93 21.93 -6.39
N ILE A 167 -0.77 22.02 -5.75
CA ILE A 167 0.12 23.18 -5.78
C ILE A 167 1.28 22.85 -6.71
N ALA A 168 1.31 23.47 -7.88
CA ALA A 168 2.27 23.15 -8.94
C ALA A 168 3.58 23.96 -8.85
N SER A 169 3.53 25.13 -8.22
CA SER A 169 4.65 26.06 -8.08
C SER A 169 4.44 27.00 -6.90
N ALA A 170 5.52 27.56 -6.38
CA ALA A 170 5.49 28.53 -5.30
C ALA A 170 6.59 29.58 -5.46
N ASN A 171 6.35 30.75 -4.87
CA ASN A 171 7.32 31.82 -4.72
C ASN A 171 7.17 32.45 -3.33
N ASN A 172 8.13 32.21 -2.45
CA ASN A 172 8.13 32.71 -1.07
C ASN A 172 6.82 32.42 -0.32
N TYR A 173 6.25 31.23 -0.51
CA TYR A 173 5.13 30.77 0.31
C TYR A 173 5.68 30.13 1.58
N GLU A 174 5.22 30.62 2.73
CA GLU A 174 5.67 30.19 4.07
C GLU A 174 4.50 29.94 5.02
N GLY A 175 3.26 30.02 4.51
CA GLY A 175 2.06 29.77 5.31
C GLY A 175 1.95 28.31 5.78
N ALA A 176 1.34 28.11 6.93
CA ALA A 176 1.03 26.78 7.44
C ALA A 176 -0.05 26.09 6.57
N ILE A 177 0.08 24.78 6.41
CA ILE A 177 -0.84 23.96 5.61
C ILE A 177 -1.52 22.93 6.53
N ASP A 178 -2.85 22.97 6.57
CA ASP A 178 -3.68 22.01 7.30
C ASP A 178 -4.49 21.16 6.34
N ILE A 179 -4.33 19.84 6.39
CA ILE A 179 -5.06 18.88 5.55
C ILE A 179 -6.04 18.13 6.43
N ASN A 180 -7.33 18.45 6.32
CA ASN A 180 -8.40 17.82 7.09
C ASN A 180 -9.11 16.70 6.34
N ASP A 181 -9.20 16.81 5.00
CA ASP A 181 -9.87 15.83 4.15
C ASP A 181 -9.37 15.87 2.69
N GLY A 182 -9.57 14.78 1.96
CA GLY A 182 -9.16 14.61 0.57
C GLY A 182 -7.65 14.60 0.39
N THR A 183 -7.18 14.96 -0.81
CA THR A 183 -5.74 14.91 -1.15
C THR A 183 -5.21 16.30 -1.45
N LEU A 184 -4.08 16.66 -0.83
CA LEU A 184 -3.23 17.78 -1.25
C LEU A 184 -1.96 17.23 -1.88
N ILE A 185 -1.67 17.64 -3.11
CA ILE A 185 -0.47 17.31 -3.87
C ILE A 185 0.42 18.55 -3.90
N VAL A 186 1.63 18.44 -3.37
CA VAL A 186 2.63 19.51 -3.40
C VAL A 186 3.75 19.12 -4.35
N ASP A 187 3.69 19.65 -5.58
CA ASP A 187 4.73 19.51 -6.60
C ASP A 187 5.57 20.80 -6.71
N ALA A 188 5.55 21.62 -5.66
CA ALA A 188 6.28 22.87 -5.52
C ALA A 188 7.31 22.82 -4.37
N ASP A 189 8.29 23.72 -4.38
CA ASP A 189 9.24 23.90 -3.29
C ASP A 189 8.77 25.00 -2.33
N ILE A 190 8.26 24.58 -1.16
CA ILE A 190 7.77 25.41 -0.06
C ILE A 190 8.41 24.97 1.29
N PRO A 191 9.76 24.98 1.40
CA PRO A 191 10.46 24.45 2.58
C PRO A 191 10.14 25.19 3.88
N GLY A 192 9.61 26.42 3.82
CA GLY A 192 9.20 27.20 4.99
C GLY A 192 7.78 26.89 5.50
N SER A 193 6.99 26.12 4.75
CA SER A 193 5.58 25.86 5.07
C SER A 193 5.41 24.57 5.87
N PRO A 194 5.10 24.64 7.17
CA PRO A 194 4.79 23.44 7.95
C PRO A 194 3.46 22.82 7.49
N VAL A 195 3.37 21.49 7.54
CA VAL A 195 2.21 20.72 7.13
C VAL A 195 1.67 19.90 8.30
N THR A 196 0.36 19.97 8.53
CA THR A 196 -0.35 19.09 9.47
C THR A 196 -1.40 18.27 8.72
N VAL A 197 -1.31 16.94 8.82
CA VAL A 197 -2.37 16.03 8.36
C VAL A 197 -3.25 15.67 9.56
N ASN A 198 -4.46 16.21 9.57
CA ASN A 198 -5.36 16.16 10.72
C ASN A 198 -6.26 14.91 10.70
N PRO A 199 -6.81 14.51 11.86
CA PRO A 199 -7.95 13.59 11.93
C PRO A 199 -9.12 14.11 11.12
N ALA A 200 -9.73 13.23 10.31
CA ALA A 200 -10.93 13.59 9.57
C ALA A 200 -12.01 14.07 10.56
N PRO A 201 -12.60 15.25 10.36
CA PRO A 201 -13.56 15.84 11.30
C PRO A 201 -14.89 15.07 11.39
N SER A 202 -15.11 14.04 10.55
CA SER A 202 -16.31 13.22 10.58
C SER A 202 -16.00 11.72 10.45
N ILE A 203 -16.67 10.92 11.29
CA ILE A 203 -16.62 9.44 11.30
C ILE A 203 -17.32 8.84 10.05
N LYS A 204 -17.82 9.67 9.13
CA LYS A 204 -18.53 9.24 7.92
C LYS A 204 -17.62 8.98 6.73
N ASN A 205 -16.37 9.44 6.75
CA ASN A 205 -15.48 9.39 5.59
C ASN A 205 -14.38 8.35 5.78
N PHE A 206 -14.35 7.35 4.90
CA PHE A 206 -13.28 6.36 4.79
C PHE A 206 -12.00 6.90 4.11
N ASN A 207 -11.99 8.16 3.66
CA ASN A 207 -10.83 8.82 3.07
C ASN A 207 -10.31 9.88 4.04
N PRO A 208 -9.29 9.59 4.85
CA PRO A 208 -8.65 10.63 5.65
C PRO A 208 -7.81 11.57 4.77
N GLY A 209 -7.42 12.73 5.31
CA GLY A 209 -6.51 13.66 4.62
C GLY A 209 -5.21 12.98 4.16
N VAL A 210 -4.77 13.29 2.94
CA VAL A 210 -3.55 12.75 2.35
C VAL A 210 -2.64 13.86 1.84
N LEU A 211 -1.39 13.88 2.29
CA LEU A 211 -0.30 14.63 1.67
C LEU A 211 0.39 13.77 0.60
N ARG A 212 0.49 14.30 -0.62
CA ARG A 212 1.21 13.69 -1.75
C ARG A 212 2.10 14.73 -2.43
N GLY A 213 2.75 14.32 -3.52
CA GLY A 213 3.55 15.17 -4.40
C GLY A 213 5.01 14.76 -4.44
N THR A 214 5.79 15.54 -5.19
CA THR A 214 7.25 15.36 -5.32
C THR A 214 8.07 16.61 -4.97
N GLY A 215 7.42 17.64 -4.43
CA GLY A 215 8.05 18.89 -4.06
C GLY A 215 8.76 18.84 -2.71
N THR A 216 8.91 20.03 -2.12
CA THR A 216 9.50 20.22 -0.79
C THR A 216 8.50 20.93 0.11
N VAL A 217 8.28 20.41 1.31
CA VAL A 217 7.49 21.05 2.39
C VAL A 217 8.37 21.30 3.61
N GLY A 218 7.89 22.09 4.57
CA GLY A 218 8.55 22.28 5.87
C GLY A 218 8.30 21.11 6.82
N GLU A 219 8.40 21.37 8.13
CA GLU A 219 8.07 20.40 9.18
C GLU A 219 6.70 19.75 8.93
N THR A 220 6.62 18.43 9.07
CA THR A 220 5.40 17.67 8.76
C THR A 220 4.93 16.85 9.95
N ASN A 221 3.69 17.07 10.37
CA ASN A 221 3.03 16.38 11.47
C ASN A 221 1.82 15.58 10.96
N VAL A 222 1.90 14.25 11.03
CA VAL A 222 0.83 13.33 10.60
C VAL A 222 0.06 12.86 11.83
N LEU A 223 -0.93 13.64 12.23
CA LEU A 223 -1.78 13.34 13.40
C LEU A 223 -2.75 12.21 13.11
N ALA A 224 -3.27 12.15 11.88
CA ALA A 224 -3.98 11.02 11.29
C ALA A 224 -3.85 11.08 9.77
N GLY A 225 -4.53 10.20 9.04
CA GLY A 225 -4.46 10.18 7.58
C GLY A 225 -3.13 9.68 7.07
N ALA A 226 -2.70 10.15 5.89
CA ALA A 226 -1.55 9.55 5.22
C ALA A 226 -0.59 10.56 4.58
N ILE A 227 0.67 10.15 4.50
CA ILE A 227 1.64 10.69 3.54
C ILE A 227 1.90 9.63 2.47
N SER A 228 1.88 10.02 1.20
CA SER A 228 2.10 9.11 0.07
C SER A 228 2.70 9.87 -1.12
N PRO A 229 4.04 9.84 -1.28
CA PRO A 229 4.71 10.52 -2.38
C PRO A 229 4.15 10.17 -3.77
N GLY A 230 4.41 11.06 -4.73
CA GLY A 230 3.99 10.91 -6.12
C GLY A 230 2.92 11.93 -6.54
N THR A 231 2.83 12.13 -7.85
CA THR A 231 2.04 13.18 -8.49
C THR A 231 0.68 12.64 -8.97
N LEU A 232 -0.08 13.45 -9.71
CA LEU A 232 -1.28 12.99 -10.42
C LEU A 232 -0.98 12.00 -11.55
N THR A 233 0.18 12.13 -12.19
CA THR A 233 0.54 11.36 -13.39
C THR A 233 1.56 10.26 -13.11
N SER A 234 2.25 10.32 -11.98
CA SER A 234 3.13 9.27 -11.48
C SER A 234 2.67 8.85 -10.09
N PRO A 235 2.24 7.60 -9.88
CA PRO A 235 1.79 7.15 -8.56
C PRO A 235 2.93 7.16 -7.53
N ARG A 236 4.19 7.11 -7.99
CA ARG A 236 5.39 7.07 -7.14
C ARG A 236 6.18 8.37 -7.19
N GLY A 237 6.92 8.68 -6.12
CA GLY A 237 7.71 9.91 -6.05
C GLY A 237 8.66 10.04 -4.88
N ILE A 238 9.40 11.14 -4.85
CA ILE A 238 10.22 11.55 -3.71
C ILE A 238 9.60 12.83 -3.15
N LEU A 239 9.17 12.82 -1.89
CA LEU A 239 8.68 14.01 -1.20
C LEU A 239 9.72 14.47 -0.18
N ASN A 240 10.09 15.76 -0.22
CA ASN A 240 11.13 16.31 0.63
C ASN A 240 10.52 17.08 1.80
N ILE A 241 11.01 16.83 3.00
CA ILE A 241 10.58 17.46 4.26
C ILE A 241 11.78 18.21 4.82
N LYS A 242 11.75 19.54 4.69
CA LYS A 242 12.78 20.44 5.19
C LYS A 242 12.51 20.81 6.65
N GLY A 243 12.47 19.78 7.49
CA GLY A 243 12.19 19.87 8.92
C GLY A 243 12.00 18.49 9.52
N SER A 244 11.47 18.42 10.73
CA SER A 244 11.13 17.15 11.39
C SER A 244 9.91 16.49 10.73
N LEU A 245 9.87 15.16 10.77
CA LEU A 245 8.70 14.36 10.41
C LEU A 245 8.20 13.63 11.65
N THR A 246 6.99 13.92 12.09
CA THR A 246 6.36 13.28 13.24
C THR A 246 5.07 12.60 12.83
N PHE A 247 4.94 11.30 13.10
CA PHE A 247 3.66 10.61 13.06
C PHE A 247 3.07 10.45 14.47
N THR A 248 1.77 10.21 14.55
CA THR A 248 1.15 9.54 15.70
C THR A 248 0.79 8.10 15.32
N ALA A 249 0.31 7.30 16.28
CA ALA A 249 -0.16 5.93 16.02
C ALA A 249 -1.37 5.84 15.04
N ASN A 250 -2.06 6.96 14.79
CA ASN A 250 -3.14 7.04 13.81
C ASN A 250 -2.69 7.51 12.42
N GLY A 251 -1.42 7.90 12.29
CA GLY A 251 -0.81 8.29 11.02
C GLY A 251 -0.43 7.06 10.18
N ASN A 252 -0.45 7.23 8.87
CA ASN A 252 -0.09 6.20 7.91
C ASN A 252 0.99 6.71 6.96
N TYR A 253 1.96 5.87 6.65
CA TYR A 253 2.85 6.04 5.51
C TYR A 253 2.47 5.01 4.44
N ILE A 254 1.98 5.49 3.30
CA ILE A 254 1.65 4.64 2.15
C ILE A 254 2.82 4.71 1.16
N CYS A 255 3.62 3.64 1.12
CA CYS A 255 4.81 3.52 0.29
C CYS A 255 4.56 2.55 -0.87
N LYS A 256 4.61 3.06 -2.10
CA LYS A 256 4.40 2.28 -3.33
C LYS A 256 5.75 1.82 -3.88
N ILE A 257 5.86 0.52 -4.15
CA ILE A 257 7.06 -0.11 -4.73
C ILE A 257 6.78 -0.59 -6.15
N GLY A 258 7.71 -0.37 -7.06
CA GLY A 258 7.67 -0.87 -8.44
C GLY A 258 9.03 -0.81 -9.15
N GLY A 259 10.13 -0.79 -8.38
CA GLY A 259 11.52 -0.72 -8.85
C GLY A 259 12.47 -0.22 -7.74
N THR A 260 13.73 -0.62 -7.81
CA THR A 260 14.75 -0.33 -6.78
C THR A 260 15.30 1.10 -6.80
N THR A 261 14.95 1.92 -7.80
CA THR A 261 15.35 3.33 -7.87
C THR A 261 14.30 4.22 -7.20
N PRO A 262 14.66 5.10 -6.25
CA PRO A 262 13.67 5.99 -5.63
C PRO A 262 13.10 6.99 -6.64
N GLY A 263 11.82 7.33 -6.46
CA GLY A 263 11.06 8.24 -7.31
C GLY A 263 10.14 7.57 -8.33
N ALA A 264 9.73 8.34 -9.34
CA ALA A 264 8.67 7.97 -10.29
C ALA A 264 8.88 6.61 -10.99
N ALA A 265 10.14 6.25 -11.24
CA ALA A 265 10.51 5.03 -11.96
C ALA A 265 10.54 3.77 -11.09
N GLY A 266 10.64 3.88 -9.76
CA GLY A 266 10.86 2.71 -8.90
C GLY A 266 10.04 2.68 -7.63
N HIS A 267 10.37 3.44 -6.58
CA HIS A 267 9.61 3.42 -5.32
C HIS A 267 9.42 4.79 -4.68
N ASP A 268 8.41 4.88 -3.81
CA ASP A 268 8.23 6.05 -2.96
C ASP A 268 9.37 6.20 -1.96
N GLN A 269 9.85 7.43 -1.79
CA GLN A 269 10.82 7.78 -0.75
C GLN A 269 10.43 9.10 -0.08
N LEU A 270 10.50 9.16 1.23
CA LEU A 270 10.51 10.42 1.99
C LEU A 270 11.96 10.83 2.24
N ASN A 271 12.29 12.09 1.98
CA ASN A 271 13.56 12.69 2.38
C ASN A 271 13.33 13.63 3.55
N VAL A 272 13.97 13.38 4.68
CA VAL A 272 13.82 14.17 5.90
C VAL A 272 15.19 14.73 6.31
N VAL A 273 15.20 16.01 6.71
CA VAL A 273 16.41 16.72 7.18
C VAL A 273 16.41 16.94 8.70
N GLY A 274 15.26 16.79 9.35
CA GLY A 274 15.16 16.84 10.81
C GLY A 274 14.93 15.47 11.43
N THR A 275 14.59 15.49 12.72
CA THR A 275 14.25 14.26 13.44
C THR A 275 13.04 13.56 12.85
N VAL A 276 13.09 12.23 12.79
CA VAL A 276 11.97 11.38 12.38
C VAL A 276 11.41 10.68 13.62
N SER A 277 10.11 10.82 13.88
CA SER A 277 9.43 10.15 15.00
C SER A 277 8.25 9.32 14.47
N LEU A 278 8.36 7.99 14.55
CA LEU A 278 7.40 7.06 13.94
C LEU A 278 6.21 6.73 14.84
N ASN A 279 6.39 6.70 16.18
CA ASN A 279 5.31 6.57 17.18
C ASN A 279 4.25 5.48 16.89
N ASN A 280 4.66 4.29 16.42
CA ASN A 280 3.77 3.20 16.04
C ASN A 280 2.76 3.57 14.94
N ALA A 281 3.12 4.47 14.04
CA ALA A 281 2.38 4.71 12.81
C ALA A 281 2.33 3.45 11.95
N ARG A 282 1.37 3.39 11.02
CA ARG A 282 1.24 2.26 10.10
C ARG A 282 2.07 2.47 8.85
N LEU A 283 2.87 1.47 8.49
CA LEU A 283 3.47 1.36 7.16
C LEU A 283 2.55 0.50 6.29
N LEU A 284 2.08 1.07 5.19
CA LEU A 284 1.22 0.40 4.23
C LEU A 284 1.99 0.27 2.91
N LEU A 285 2.13 -0.97 2.43
CA LEU A 285 2.72 -1.29 1.13
C LEU A 285 1.59 -1.79 0.21
N PRO A 286 0.98 -0.94 -0.63
CA PRO A 286 -0.07 -1.37 -1.55
C PRO A 286 0.47 -2.40 -2.57
N PRO A 287 -0.42 -3.19 -3.21
CA PRO A 287 -0.02 -4.19 -4.20
C PRO A 287 0.88 -3.62 -5.31
N PHE A 288 1.92 -4.36 -5.70
CA PHE A 288 2.98 -3.88 -6.62
C PHE A 288 2.64 -4.02 -8.11
N GLY A 289 1.38 -4.27 -8.45
CA GLY A 289 0.96 -4.51 -9.84
C GLY A 289 1.68 -5.72 -10.43
N SER A 290 2.41 -5.54 -11.53
CA SER A 290 3.22 -6.59 -12.16
C SER A 290 4.70 -6.57 -11.75
N TYR A 291 5.13 -5.62 -10.92
CA TYR A 291 6.51 -5.60 -10.43
C TYR A 291 6.71 -6.71 -9.41
N ARG A 292 7.85 -7.40 -9.51
CA ARG A 292 8.27 -8.46 -8.61
C ARG A 292 9.71 -8.18 -8.16
N PRO A 293 9.92 -7.74 -6.91
CA PRO A 293 11.27 -7.48 -6.40
C PRO A 293 12.01 -8.80 -6.20
N ALA A 294 13.26 -8.85 -6.63
CA ALA A 294 14.12 -10.02 -6.44
C ALA A 294 14.57 -10.12 -4.97
N ILE A 295 14.92 -11.33 -4.51
CA ILE A 295 15.51 -11.50 -3.17
C ILE A 295 16.77 -10.64 -3.05
N GLY A 296 16.86 -9.88 -1.95
CA GLY A 296 17.93 -8.92 -1.69
C GLY A 296 17.69 -7.50 -2.24
N ASP A 297 16.70 -7.29 -3.11
CA ASP A 297 16.32 -5.94 -3.54
C ASP A 297 15.97 -5.09 -2.31
N SER A 298 16.56 -3.91 -2.24
CA SER A 298 16.44 -3.01 -1.07
C SER A 298 15.87 -1.66 -1.49
N PHE A 299 15.00 -1.11 -0.65
CA PHE A 299 14.24 0.11 -0.89
C PHE A 299 14.41 1.06 0.29
N VAL A 300 15.05 2.20 0.05
CA VAL A 300 15.13 3.27 1.05
C VAL A 300 13.80 4.02 0.99
N ILE A 301 12.88 3.68 1.89
CA ILE A 301 11.52 4.26 1.89
C ILE A 301 11.49 5.57 2.67
N LEU A 302 12.41 5.74 3.63
CA LEU A 302 12.61 6.99 4.35
C LEU A 302 14.10 7.22 4.48
N ARG A 303 14.61 8.20 3.73
CA ARG A 303 15.97 8.70 3.86
C ARG A 303 15.99 9.83 4.89
N ASN A 304 16.72 9.65 5.97
CA ASN A 304 17.09 10.73 6.87
C ASN A 304 18.47 11.28 6.48
N ASP A 305 18.85 12.45 6.98
CA ASP A 305 20.07 13.13 6.56
C ASP A 305 21.36 12.70 7.30
N GLY A 306 21.34 11.54 7.96
CA GLY A 306 22.50 11.03 8.69
C GLY A 306 22.82 11.73 10.02
N THR A 307 22.15 12.84 10.38
CA THR A 307 22.49 13.62 11.59
C THR A 307 21.60 13.33 12.79
N ASP A 308 20.29 13.19 12.57
CA ASP A 308 19.31 12.92 13.61
C ASP A 308 18.85 11.45 13.61
N PRO A 309 18.44 10.83 14.73
CA PRO A 309 17.95 9.46 14.72
C PRO A 309 16.53 9.33 14.12
N VAL A 310 16.22 8.16 13.56
CA VAL A 310 14.84 7.67 13.44
C VAL A 310 14.41 7.12 14.80
N ASN A 311 13.43 7.78 15.43
CA ASN A 311 12.92 7.44 16.75
C ASN A 311 11.65 6.59 16.66
N GLY A 312 11.67 5.47 17.39
CA GLY A 312 10.58 4.50 17.42
C GLY A 312 10.53 3.62 16.17
N THR A 313 9.45 2.85 16.05
CA THR A 313 9.21 1.92 14.95
C THR A 313 7.83 2.16 14.35
N PHE A 314 7.58 1.65 13.15
CA PHE A 314 6.21 1.44 12.69
C PHE A 314 5.52 0.38 13.56
N GLN A 315 4.20 0.38 13.55
CA GLN A 315 3.35 -0.53 14.32
C GLN A 315 3.75 -1.99 14.06
N GLU A 316 4.06 -2.73 15.12
CA GLU A 316 4.40 -4.17 15.06
C GLU A 316 5.61 -4.50 14.17
N ARG A 317 6.41 -3.48 13.82
CA ARG A 317 7.59 -3.62 12.97
C ARG A 317 8.88 -3.28 13.74
N PRO A 318 9.29 -4.03 14.77
CA PRO A 318 10.59 -3.79 15.41
C PRO A 318 11.76 -3.96 14.42
N GLU A 319 12.95 -3.50 14.81
CA GLU A 319 14.18 -3.66 14.01
C GLU A 319 14.36 -5.13 13.57
N ASN A 320 14.64 -5.34 12.29
CA ASN A 320 14.82 -6.64 11.62
C ASN A 320 13.58 -7.54 11.54
N SER A 321 12.40 -7.08 11.94
CA SER A 321 11.16 -7.82 11.71
C SER A 321 10.84 -7.96 10.21
N VAL A 322 10.09 -9.02 9.88
CA VAL A 322 9.60 -9.27 8.54
C VAL A 322 8.19 -8.70 8.37
N ILE A 323 7.98 -8.01 7.26
CA ILE A 323 6.72 -7.51 6.73
C ILE A 323 6.30 -8.48 5.62
N ALA A 324 5.34 -9.36 5.87
CA ALA A 324 4.71 -10.08 4.78
C ALA A 324 3.63 -9.22 4.14
N ILE A 325 3.68 -9.17 2.81
CA ILE A 325 2.60 -8.71 1.96
C ILE A 325 1.84 -9.92 1.41
N SER A 326 2.57 -11.00 1.11
CA SER A 326 2.06 -12.36 0.88
C SER A 326 3.06 -13.37 1.49
N PRO A 327 2.70 -14.64 1.76
CA PRO A 327 3.63 -15.71 2.10
C PRO A 327 4.81 -15.83 1.17
N ASN A 328 4.67 -15.61 -0.13
CA ASN A 328 5.83 -15.63 -1.00
C ASN A 328 6.42 -14.22 -1.25
N LEU A 329 5.92 -13.15 -0.59
CA LEU A 329 6.40 -11.76 -0.73
C LEU A 329 6.60 -11.06 0.62
N SER A 330 7.83 -11.10 1.11
CA SER A 330 8.22 -10.62 2.43
C SER A 330 9.38 -9.63 2.38
N PHE A 331 9.35 -8.63 3.28
CA PHE A 331 10.43 -7.64 3.41
C PHE A 331 10.92 -7.54 4.85
N ARG A 332 12.23 -7.59 5.05
CA ARG A 332 12.84 -7.23 6.33
C ARG A 332 12.98 -5.72 6.44
N ILE A 333 12.57 -5.14 7.56
CA ILE A 333 12.75 -3.71 7.83
C ILE A 333 13.93 -3.44 8.75
N THR A 334 14.73 -2.42 8.43
CA THR A 334 15.73 -1.83 9.32
C THR A 334 15.53 -0.32 9.41
N TYR A 335 15.71 0.22 10.61
CA TYR A 335 15.70 1.67 10.90
C TYR A 335 17.13 2.24 10.97
N ARG A 336 18.12 1.43 10.58
CA ARG A 336 19.55 1.73 10.61
C ARG A 336 20.18 1.55 9.23
N GLY A 337 19.37 1.58 8.17
CA GLY A 337 19.86 1.42 6.80
C GLY A 337 20.59 2.66 6.30
N GLY A 338 21.05 2.60 5.05
CA GLY A 338 21.69 3.73 4.37
C GLY A 338 22.96 4.21 5.09
N ASP A 339 22.94 5.45 5.57
CA ASP A 339 24.02 6.06 6.35
C ASP A 339 23.91 5.83 7.88
N GLY A 340 22.97 4.99 8.32
CA GLY A 340 22.85 4.49 9.69
C GLY A 340 21.57 4.90 10.42
N ASN A 341 20.72 5.71 9.78
CA ASN A 341 19.44 6.20 10.30
C ASN A 341 18.35 6.27 9.21
N ASP A 342 18.48 5.50 8.13
CA ASP A 342 17.41 5.37 7.13
C ASP A 342 16.47 4.21 7.46
N VAL A 343 15.21 4.35 7.05
CA VAL A 343 14.28 3.21 7.03
C VAL A 343 14.38 2.52 5.67
N VAL A 344 14.86 1.29 5.70
CA VAL A 344 15.07 0.45 4.53
C VAL A 344 14.27 -0.82 4.69
N ILE A 345 13.56 -1.22 3.63
CA ILE A 345 12.97 -2.54 3.52
C ILE A 345 13.73 -3.34 2.48
N THR A 346 14.06 -4.58 2.79
CA THR A 346 14.81 -5.48 1.90
C THR A 346 13.96 -6.72 1.65
N ARG A 347 13.77 -7.07 0.39
CA ARG A 347 13.06 -8.28 -0.02
C ARG A 347 13.83 -9.50 0.48
N VAL A 348 13.16 -10.34 1.28
CA VAL A 348 13.71 -11.58 1.85
C VAL A 348 12.86 -12.78 1.44
N ASN A 349 13.47 -13.96 1.45
CA ASN A 349 12.70 -15.19 1.28
C ASN A 349 11.86 -15.45 2.54
N ARG A 350 10.69 -16.07 2.40
CA ARG A 350 9.91 -16.46 3.57
C ARG A 350 10.38 -17.84 4.04
N THR A 351 10.56 -17.98 5.34
CA THR A 351 10.90 -19.26 5.95
C THR A 351 9.63 -20.06 6.26
N TYR A 352 9.50 -21.23 5.63
CA TYR A 352 8.43 -22.18 5.93
C TYR A 352 8.70 -22.91 7.25
N PHE A 353 7.64 -23.27 7.99
CA PHE A 353 7.76 -24.03 9.24
C PHE A 353 8.55 -23.32 10.36
N ASP A 354 8.67 -22.00 10.29
CA ASP A 354 9.18 -21.14 11.37
C ASP A 354 8.04 -20.83 12.35
N PHE A 355 8.10 -21.31 13.60
CA PHE A 355 7.08 -21.10 14.62
C PHE A 355 7.45 -19.98 15.62
N ASP A 356 8.68 -19.46 15.60
CA ASP A 356 9.14 -18.41 16.52
C ASP A 356 9.58 -17.10 15.85
N ASN A 357 9.52 -17.03 14.53
CA ASN A 357 9.86 -15.89 13.67
C ASN A 357 11.33 -15.48 13.79
N ASP A 358 12.22 -16.47 13.83
CA ASP A 358 13.67 -16.27 13.83
C ASP A 358 14.33 -16.48 12.46
N ASP A 359 13.51 -16.58 11.42
CA ASP A 359 13.86 -16.82 10.02
C ASP A 359 14.45 -18.22 9.78
N LYS A 360 14.32 -19.16 10.73
CA LYS A 360 14.68 -20.57 10.54
C LYS A 360 13.47 -21.48 10.67
N SER A 361 13.50 -22.53 9.86
CA SER A 361 12.53 -23.60 9.92
C SER A 361 12.79 -24.43 11.17
N ASP A 362 11.74 -24.72 11.92
CA ASP A 362 11.86 -25.44 13.17
C ASP A 362 11.75 -26.96 12.99
N ILE A 363 12.64 -27.68 13.66
CA ILE A 363 12.54 -29.14 13.74
C ILE A 363 11.29 -29.48 14.54
N SER A 364 10.30 -30.07 13.86
CA SER A 364 8.96 -30.23 14.43
C SER A 364 8.29 -31.52 13.95
N VAL A 365 7.49 -32.12 14.83
CA VAL A 365 6.74 -33.35 14.54
C VAL A 365 5.33 -33.30 15.10
N PHE A 366 4.39 -33.93 14.39
CA PHE A 366 3.07 -34.29 14.91
C PHE A 366 3.04 -35.78 15.25
N ARG A 367 2.51 -36.11 16.41
CA ARG A 367 2.38 -37.48 16.90
C ARG A 367 0.92 -37.93 16.83
N PRO A 368 0.56 -38.79 15.87
CA PRO A 368 -0.83 -39.24 15.71
C PRO A 368 -1.37 -39.97 16.93
N GLU A 369 -0.55 -40.80 17.59
CA GLU A 369 -0.97 -41.63 18.74
C GLU A 369 -1.65 -40.82 19.84
N ASN A 370 -1.15 -39.61 20.11
CA ASN A 370 -1.71 -38.75 21.13
C ASN A 370 -2.26 -37.43 20.59
N GLY A 371 -2.17 -37.13 19.29
CA GLY A 371 -2.65 -35.88 18.70
C GLY A 371 -1.86 -34.63 19.12
N ALA A 372 -0.57 -34.79 19.47
CA ALA A 372 0.26 -33.69 19.94
C ALA A 372 1.35 -33.28 18.94
N TRP A 373 1.59 -31.98 18.88
CA TRP A 373 2.70 -31.35 18.20
C TRP A 373 3.87 -31.18 19.16
N TYR A 374 5.08 -31.43 18.67
CA TYR A 374 6.33 -31.21 19.37
C TYR A 374 7.20 -30.35 18.46
N LEU A 375 7.59 -29.18 18.95
CA LEU A 375 8.38 -28.19 18.24
C LEU A 375 9.71 -28.03 18.98
N ASN A 376 10.81 -28.03 18.24
CA ASN A 376 12.11 -27.60 18.72
C ASN A 376 12.44 -26.28 18.02
N GLN A 377 11.86 -25.21 18.57
CA GLN A 377 11.94 -23.86 18.03
C GLN A 377 13.37 -23.34 18.14
N SER A 378 13.88 -22.75 17.07
CA SER A 378 15.31 -22.49 16.89
C SER A 378 15.81 -21.35 17.81
N ALA A 379 14.93 -20.40 18.17
CA ALA A 379 15.18 -19.35 19.15
C ALA A 379 14.44 -19.56 20.48
N GLU A 380 13.21 -20.06 20.47
CA GLU A 380 12.37 -20.21 21.68
C GLU A 380 12.52 -21.58 22.38
N GLY A 381 13.12 -22.57 21.73
CA GLY A 381 13.38 -23.90 22.28
C GLY A 381 12.18 -24.86 22.21
N PHE A 382 12.13 -25.82 23.13
CA PHE A 382 11.13 -26.89 23.06
C PHE A 382 9.72 -26.45 23.47
N ARG A 383 8.73 -26.75 22.63
CA ARG A 383 7.30 -26.55 22.90
C ARG A 383 6.51 -27.80 22.52
N ALA A 384 5.53 -28.18 23.35
CA ALA A 384 4.60 -29.26 23.05
C ALA A 384 3.16 -28.76 23.17
N VAL A 385 2.34 -29.07 22.17
CA VAL A 385 0.95 -28.59 22.08
C VAL A 385 0.03 -29.76 21.75
N GLN A 386 -0.99 -29.96 22.56
CA GLN A 386 -2.02 -30.96 22.31
C GLN A 386 -3.05 -30.39 21.34
N PHE A 387 -2.95 -30.72 20.05
CA PHE A 387 -3.81 -30.15 19.01
C PHE A 387 -4.02 -31.13 17.85
N GLY A 388 -5.18 -31.79 17.85
CA GLY A 388 -5.58 -32.75 16.82
C GLY A 388 -5.83 -34.15 17.39
N VAL A 389 -6.11 -35.08 16.48
CA VAL A 389 -6.34 -36.52 16.76
C VAL A 389 -5.60 -37.39 15.73
N ALA A 390 -5.54 -38.70 15.97
CA ALA A 390 -4.74 -39.64 15.16
C ALA A 390 -5.05 -39.64 13.65
N THR A 391 -6.31 -39.38 13.28
CA THR A 391 -6.78 -39.38 11.89
C THR A 391 -6.55 -38.07 11.15
N ASP A 392 -6.06 -37.04 11.85
CA ASP A 392 -5.90 -35.72 11.28
C ASP A 392 -4.72 -35.67 10.29
N VAL A 393 -4.90 -34.88 9.25
CA VAL A 393 -3.86 -34.47 8.29
C VAL A 393 -3.30 -33.15 8.79
N ILE A 394 -1.98 -33.05 8.94
CA ILE A 394 -1.34 -31.79 9.37
C ILE A 394 -1.30 -30.81 8.20
N VAL A 395 -1.63 -29.55 8.46
CA VAL A 395 -1.69 -28.47 7.45
C VAL A 395 -1.06 -27.17 8.00
N PRO A 396 0.19 -27.22 8.48
CA PRO A 396 0.88 -26.06 9.06
C PRO A 396 1.12 -24.94 8.04
N ALA A 397 0.52 -23.77 8.24
CA ALA A 397 0.73 -22.58 7.42
C ALA A 397 0.42 -21.34 8.25
N ASP A 398 0.70 -20.14 7.74
CA ASP A 398 0.36 -18.88 8.40
C ASP A 398 -1.04 -18.42 7.98
N TYR A 399 -2.05 -18.71 8.80
CA TYR A 399 -3.44 -18.38 8.51
C TYR A 399 -3.88 -17.03 9.08
N ASP A 400 -3.10 -16.41 9.95
CA ASP A 400 -3.44 -15.13 10.61
C ASP A 400 -2.58 -13.94 10.17
N GLY A 401 -1.50 -14.17 9.42
CA GLY A 401 -0.67 -13.19 8.73
C GLY A 401 0.42 -12.59 9.59
N ASP A 402 0.81 -13.27 10.68
CA ASP A 402 1.81 -12.78 11.63
C ASP A 402 3.25 -13.21 11.31
N ASN A 403 3.43 -13.92 10.19
CA ASN A 403 4.67 -14.53 9.70
C ASN A 403 5.13 -15.81 10.40
N LYS A 404 4.45 -16.26 11.44
CA LYS A 404 4.71 -17.55 12.06
C LYS A 404 3.86 -18.64 11.43
N THR A 405 4.37 -19.86 11.50
CA THR A 405 3.62 -21.04 11.12
C THR A 405 2.59 -21.34 12.20
N ASP A 406 1.31 -21.40 11.83
CA ASP A 406 0.26 -21.84 12.74
C ASP A 406 0.24 -23.36 12.87
N ILE A 407 -0.14 -23.82 14.05
CA ILE A 407 -0.45 -25.23 14.27
C ILE A 407 -1.85 -25.49 13.70
N ALA A 408 -1.94 -26.31 12.66
CA ALA A 408 -3.22 -26.60 12.03
C ALA A 408 -3.36 -28.03 11.52
N VAL A 409 -4.60 -28.51 11.54
CA VAL A 409 -4.99 -29.85 11.05
C VAL A 409 -6.25 -29.79 10.20
N PHE A 410 -6.28 -30.55 9.10
CA PHE A 410 -7.51 -30.91 8.40
C PHE A 410 -8.00 -32.27 8.91
N ARG A 411 -9.27 -32.35 9.29
CA ARG A 411 -9.89 -33.58 9.75
C ARG A 411 -10.82 -34.12 8.67
N PRO A 412 -10.43 -35.19 7.95
CA PRO A 412 -11.24 -35.77 6.89
C PRO A 412 -12.65 -36.19 7.30
N LEU A 413 -12.82 -36.62 8.56
CA LEU A 413 -14.09 -37.17 9.05
C LEU A 413 -15.22 -36.15 9.18
N ASP A 414 -14.90 -34.88 9.43
CA ASP A 414 -15.88 -33.80 9.56
C ASP A 414 -15.62 -32.63 8.61
N THR A 415 -14.60 -32.76 7.76
CA THR A 415 -14.15 -31.78 6.77
C THR A 415 -13.78 -30.41 7.35
N ASN A 416 -13.42 -30.36 8.64
CA ASN A 416 -12.96 -29.14 9.30
C ASN A 416 -11.45 -28.99 9.21
N TRP A 417 -11.05 -27.75 8.95
CA TRP A 417 -9.76 -27.19 9.27
C TRP A 417 -9.83 -26.66 10.68
N TYR A 418 -8.88 -27.07 11.52
CA TYR A 418 -8.68 -26.56 12.87
C TYR A 418 -7.34 -25.85 12.90
N MET A 419 -7.31 -24.60 13.35
CA MET A 419 -6.09 -23.81 13.48
C MET A 419 -5.95 -23.27 14.90
N LEU A 420 -4.71 -23.26 15.39
CA LEU A 420 -4.28 -22.53 16.56
C LEU A 420 -3.37 -21.40 16.09
N ARG A 421 -3.92 -20.18 16.13
CA ARG A 421 -3.25 -18.96 15.69
C ARG A 421 -2.03 -18.65 16.53
N SER A 422 -0.92 -18.35 15.88
CA SER A 422 0.35 -18.08 16.52
C SER A 422 0.41 -16.68 17.14
N SER A 423 -0.30 -15.71 16.56
CA SER A 423 -0.34 -14.31 17.03
C SER A 423 -0.98 -14.14 18.41
N ASP A 424 -2.02 -14.92 18.72
CA ASP A 424 -2.83 -14.76 19.93
C ASP A 424 -3.15 -16.06 20.68
N ASN A 425 -2.69 -17.21 20.16
CA ASN A 425 -2.99 -18.56 20.68
C ASN A 425 -4.49 -18.88 20.73
N THR A 426 -5.31 -18.25 19.88
CA THR A 426 -6.74 -18.55 19.80
C THR A 426 -7.04 -19.69 18.84
N PHE A 427 -8.09 -20.44 19.17
CA PHE A 427 -8.61 -21.53 18.35
C PHE A 427 -9.57 -21.00 17.28
N ALA A 428 -9.43 -21.49 16.06
CA ALA A 428 -10.36 -21.28 14.97
C ALA A 428 -10.66 -22.60 14.24
N ASN A 429 -11.88 -22.73 13.69
CA ASN A 429 -12.21 -23.83 12.80
C ASN A 429 -13.07 -23.38 11.63
N ILE A 430 -12.86 -23.98 10.47
CA ILE A 430 -13.59 -23.70 9.23
C ILE A 430 -13.89 -25.04 8.56
N GLN A 431 -15.16 -25.29 8.25
CA GLN A 431 -15.54 -26.47 7.46
C GLN A 431 -15.34 -26.18 5.97
N PHE A 432 -14.41 -26.89 5.33
CA PHE A 432 -14.07 -26.68 3.93
C PHE A 432 -13.43 -27.93 3.30
N GLY A 433 -13.96 -28.35 2.15
CA GLY A 433 -13.52 -29.55 1.42
C GLY A 433 -14.37 -30.80 1.71
N GLU A 434 -13.93 -31.92 1.16
CA GLU A 434 -14.53 -33.25 1.32
C GLU A 434 -13.54 -34.23 1.95
N SER A 435 -14.03 -35.39 2.42
CA SER A 435 -13.21 -36.35 3.20
C SER A 435 -12.02 -36.96 2.45
N GLU A 436 -12.07 -37.00 1.11
CA GLU A 436 -10.98 -37.51 0.26
C GLU A 436 -10.13 -36.40 -0.35
N ASP A 437 -10.49 -35.14 -0.12
CA ASP A 437 -9.73 -34.03 -0.68
C ASP A 437 -8.36 -33.91 0.02
N ILE A 438 -7.36 -33.53 -0.75
CA ILE A 438 -5.98 -33.35 -0.29
C ILE A 438 -5.76 -31.87 0.05
N PRO A 439 -5.47 -31.49 1.30
CA PRO A 439 -5.23 -30.10 1.67
C PRO A 439 -3.89 -29.59 1.12
N VAL A 440 -3.91 -28.40 0.54
CA VAL A 440 -2.77 -27.73 -0.12
C VAL A 440 -2.82 -26.21 0.12
N PRO A 441 -2.79 -25.77 1.40
CA PRO A 441 -2.84 -24.35 1.73
C PRO A 441 -1.63 -23.63 1.15
N ASN A 442 -1.89 -22.44 0.61
CA ASN A 442 -0.90 -21.51 0.06
C ASN A 442 -1.61 -20.14 -0.05
N ASP A 443 -0.90 -19.03 -0.17
CA ASP A 443 -1.56 -17.75 -0.42
C ASP A 443 -1.69 -17.53 -1.91
N PHE A 444 -2.88 -17.72 -2.43
CA PHE A 444 -3.14 -17.52 -3.83
C PHE A 444 -3.61 -16.08 -4.13
N ASP A 445 -4.01 -15.27 -3.14
CA ASP A 445 -4.63 -13.94 -3.32
C ASP A 445 -3.74 -12.75 -2.93
N GLY A 446 -2.58 -13.01 -2.35
CA GLY A 446 -1.50 -12.07 -2.09
C GLY A 446 -1.73 -11.18 -0.88
N ASP A 447 -2.44 -11.67 0.15
CA ASP A 447 -2.82 -10.90 1.32
C ASP A 447 -2.00 -11.15 2.58
N GLY A 448 -1.02 -12.06 2.52
CA GLY A 448 -0.13 -12.36 3.64
C GLY A 448 -0.49 -13.65 4.35
N ARG A 449 -1.66 -14.22 4.08
CA ARG A 449 -2.20 -15.39 4.78
C ARG A 449 -2.39 -16.55 3.83
N ALA A 450 -2.12 -17.75 4.32
CA ALA A 450 -2.44 -18.97 3.62
C ALA A 450 -3.96 -19.10 3.42
N ASP A 451 -4.37 -19.31 2.19
CA ASP A 451 -5.74 -19.66 1.85
C ASP A 451 -6.00 -21.13 2.20
N LEU A 452 -7.26 -21.42 2.56
CA LEU A 452 -7.70 -22.80 2.68
C LEU A 452 -7.91 -23.34 1.26
N ALA A 453 -7.10 -24.32 0.88
CA ALA A 453 -7.20 -24.93 -0.44
C ALA A 453 -7.14 -26.45 -0.36
N VAL A 454 -7.92 -27.09 -1.22
CA VAL A 454 -7.94 -28.54 -1.38
C VAL A 454 -7.90 -28.94 -2.85
N PHE A 455 -7.26 -30.07 -3.13
CA PHE A 455 -7.29 -30.76 -4.41
C PHE A 455 -8.13 -32.02 -4.30
N ARG A 456 -9.08 -32.18 -5.21
CA ARG A 456 -9.95 -33.35 -5.26
C ARG A 456 -9.33 -34.44 -6.15
N PRO A 457 -8.84 -35.55 -5.57
CA PRO A 457 -8.13 -36.57 -6.35
C PRO A 457 -9.02 -37.42 -7.26
N SER A 458 -10.35 -37.36 -7.09
CA SER A 458 -11.28 -38.11 -7.93
C SER A 458 -11.43 -37.52 -9.33
N ASP A 459 -11.31 -36.19 -9.48
CA ASP A 459 -11.47 -35.49 -10.75
C ASP A 459 -10.32 -34.55 -11.11
N GLY A 460 -9.50 -34.11 -10.16
CA GLY A 460 -8.40 -33.16 -10.38
C GLY A 460 -8.77 -31.69 -10.17
N THR A 461 -9.87 -31.41 -9.48
CA THR A 461 -10.33 -30.03 -9.23
C THR A 461 -9.68 -29.42 -8.00
N TRP A 462 -9.26 -28.18 -8.10
CA TRP A 462 -8.82 -27.34 -6.98
C TRP A 462 -9.98 -26.48 -6.48
N TYR A 463 -10.16 -26.45 -5.17
CA TYR A 463 -11.08 -25.57 -4.46
C TYR A 463 -10.29 -24.70 -3.50
N GLN A 464 -10.46 -23.38 -3.58
CA GLN A 464 -9.71 -22.40 -2.80
C GLN A 464 -10.69 -21.44 -2.14
N LEU A 465 -10.63 -21.31 -0.81
CA LEU A 465 -11.34 -20.29 -0.05
C LEU A 465 -10.36 -19.17 0.28
N ARG A 466 -10.46 -18.09 -0.49
CA ARG A 466 -9.53 -16.96 -0.48
C ARG A 466 -9.71 -16.09 0.76
N SER A 467 -8.65 -15.85 1.53
CA SER A 467 -8.72 -15.27 2.86
C SER A 467 -9.04 -13.77 2.85
N ASN A 468 -8.62 -13.04 1.81
CA ASN A 468 -8.91 -11.60 1.65
C ASN A 468 -10.38 -11.33 1.33
N SER A 469 -10.97 -12.17 0.48
CA SER A 469 -12.33 -11.96 -0.03
C SER A 469 -13.40 -12.87 0.58
N ASN A 470 -12.97 -13.91 1.30
CA ASN A 470 -13.80 -15.03 1.77
C ASN A 470 -14.64 -15.65 0.64
N ARG A 471 -14.08 -15.73 -0.58
CA ARG A 471 -14.77 -16.27 -1.76
C ARG A 471 -14.18 -17.60 -2.18
N LEU A 472 -15.07 -18.47 -2.66
CA LEU A 472 -14.71 -19.74 -3.27
C LEU A 472 -14.23 -19.53 -4.71
N PHE A 473 -13.05 -20.06 -5.01
CA PHE A 473 -12.52 -20.21 -6.35
C PHE A 473 -12.39 -21.69 -6.68
N VAL A 474 -12.87 -22.08 -7.85
CA VAL A 474 -12.86 -23.47 -8.31
C VAL A 474 -12.17 -23.53 -9.65
N ARG A 475 -11.20 -24.42 -9.79
CA ARG A 475 -10.48 -24.61 -11.05
C ARG A 475 -10.13 -26.07 -11.27
N GLN A 476 -10.54 -26.61 -12.41
CA GLN A 476 -10.06 -27.90 -12.88
C GLN A 476 -8.61 -27.76 -13.32
N PHE A 477 -7.66 -28.34 -12.58
CA PHE A 477 -6.25 -28.35 -12.94
C PHE A 477 -5.57 -29.62 -12.42
N GLY A 478 -5.61 -30.66 -13.25
CA GLY A 478 -5.13 -31.99 -12.90
C GLY A 478 -6.14 -33.04 -13.30
N GLN A 479 -5.86 -34.28 -12.88
CA GLN A 479 -6.71 -35.44 -13.07
C GLN A 479 -6.49 -36.45 -11.94
N SER A 480 -7.26 -37.55 -11.95
CA SER A 480 -7.07 -38.61 -10.96
C SER A 480 -5.67 -39.25 -11.03
N GLY A 481 -5.05 -39.43 -9.85
CA GLY A 481 -3.69 -39.94 -9.69
C GLY A 481 -2.59 -38.89 -9.69
N ASP A 482 -2.93 -37.61 -9.92
CA ASP A 482 -1.99 -36.50 -9.78
C ASP A 482 -1.73 -36.17 -8.31
N LYS A 483 -0.49 -35.77 -8.00
CA LYS A 483 -0.08 -35.28 -6.68
C LYS A 483 -0.04 -33.75 -6.68
N PRO A 484 -0.92 -33.03 -5.97
CA PRO A 484 -0.89 -31.58 -5.91
C PRO A 484 0.27 -31.09 -5.05
N LEU A 485 0.76 -29.88 -5.33
CA LEU A 485 1.96 -29.30 -4.74
C LEU A 485 1.71 -27.85 -4.32
N ILE A 486 2.50 -27.40 -3.34
CA ILE A 486 2.57 -26.00 -2.93
C ILE A 486 3.86 -25.36 -3.46
N GLY A 487 3.85 -24.04 -3.63
CA GLY A 487 4.98 -23.27 -4.13
C GLY A 487 4.56 -22.05 -4.94
N ASP A 488 5.54 -21.18 -5.18
CA ASP A 488 5.54 -20.05 -6.10
C ASP A 488 6.57 -20.38 -7.19
N PHE A 489 6.12 -20.91 -8.33
CA PHE A 489 6.99 -21.41 -9.40
C PHE A 489 7.27 -20.34 -10.48
N ASP A 490 6.59 -19.19 -10.44
CA ASP A 490 6.82 -18.05 -11.32
C ASP A 490 7.48 -16.84 -10.62
N GLY A 491 7.68 -16.91 -9.30
CA GLY A 491 8.39 -15.92 -8.49
C GLY A 491 7.56 -14.67 -8.19
N ASP A 492 6.24 -14.80 -8.30
CA ASP A 492 5.34 -13.65 -8.32
C ASP A 492 4.80 -13.28 -6.92
N GLY A 493 5.15 -14.05 -5.89
CA GLY A 493 4.68 -13.86 -4.53
C GLY A 493 3.36 -14.57 -4.23
N LEU A 494 2.70 -15.20 -5.20
CA LEU A 494 1.47 -15.96 -5.01
C LEU A 494 1.72 -17.46 -5.12
N GLY A 495 0.81 -18.24 -4.57
CA GLY A 495 0.75 -19.67 -4.76
C GLY A 495 0.29 -20.03 -6.18
N ASP A 496 1.04 -20.91 -6.80
CA ASP A 496 0.69 -21.49 -8.10
C ASP A 496 -0.09 -22.80 -7.95
N LEU A 497 -0.81 -23.18 -9.01
CA LEU A 497 -1.40 -24.52 -9.08
C LEU A 497 -0.40 -25.45 -9.76
N ALA A 498 0.02 -26.49 -9.04
CA ALA A 498 1.03 -27.42 -9.52
C ALA A 498 0.64 -28.87 -9.21
N VAL A 499 0.82 -29.76 -10.20
CA VAL A 499 0.63 -31.19 -10.02
C VAL A 499 1.79 -32.00 -10.57
N PHE A 500 2.17 -33.07 -9.86
CA PHE A 500 3.13 -34.07 -10.30
C PHE A 500 2.42 -35.34 -10.76
N ARG A 501 2.72 -35.76 -11.99
CA ARG A 501 2.09 -36.92 -12.64
C ARG A 501 3.15 -37.79 -13.28
N ASN A 502 3.33 -39.00 -12.74
CA ASN A 502 4.18 -40.03 -13.32
C ASN A 502 5.62 -39.59 -13.67
N GLY A 503 6.22 -38.65 -12.93
CA GLY A 503 7.56 -38.12 -13.25
C GLY A 503 7.56 -36.79 -14.02
N ASN A 504 6.39 -36.23 -14.32
CA ASN A 504 6.27 -34.94 -15.01
C ASN A 504 5.61 -33.90 -14.10
N TRP A 505 5.94 -32.64 -14.33
CA TRP A 505 5.39 -31.50 -13.61
C TRP A 505 4.47 -30.70 -14.53
N PHE A 506 3.33 -30.29 -14.00
CA PHE A 506 2.34 -29.47 -14.67
C PHE A 506 2.07 -28.26 -13.78
N LEU A 507 2.33 -27.07 -14.30
CA LEU A 507 2.23 -25.81 -13.57
C LEU A 507 1.23 -24.89 -14.28
N LEU A 508 0.49 -24.14 -13.49
CA LEU A 508 -0.35 -23.05 -13.92
C LEU A 508 0.05 -21.82 -13.12
N GLU A 509 0.79 -20.95 -13.79
CA GLU A 509 1.41 -19.74 -13.26
C GLU A 509 0.34 -18.70 -12.90
N SER A 510 0.41 -18.16 -11.69
CA SER A 510 -0.57 -17.24 -11.15
C SER A 510 -0.52 -15.88 -11.84
N ALA A 511 0.68 -15.40 -12.21
CA ALA A 511 0.92 -14.07 -12.76
C ALA A 511 0.23 -13.84 -14.11
N ASN A 512 0.17 -14.87 -14.94
CA ASN A 512 -0.25 -14.77 -16.35
C ASN A 512 -1.21 -15.89 -16.79
N GLN A 513 -1.54 -16.84 -15.90
CA GLN A 513 -2.38 -18.01 -16.18
C GLN A 513 -1.78 -18.93 -17.26
N SER A 514 -0.46 -18.88 -17.46
CA SER A 514 0.28 -19.70 -18.41
C SER A 514 0.38 -21.13 -17.92
N PHE A 515 0.24 -22.07 -18.85
CA PHE A 515 0.43 -23.49 -18.59
C PHE A 515 1.85 -23.90 -18.99
N ARG A 516 2.55 -24.54 -18.05
CA ARG A 516 3.90 -25.08 -18.26
C ARG A 516 3.93 -26.57 -17.93
N GLU A 517 4.24 -27.39 -18.94
CA GLU A 517 4.55 -28.80 -18.77
C GLU A 517 6.07 -29.00 -18.80
N VAL A 518 6.62 -29.60 -17.75
CA VAL A 518 8.04 -29.98 -17.69
C VAL A 518 8.14 -31.50 -17.81
N LEU A 519 8.41 -31.93 -19.05
CA LEU A 519 8.60 -33.33 -19.42
C LEU A 519 9.98 -33.83 -18.97
N SER A 520 10.04 -35.01 -18.32
CA SER A 520 11.25 -35.85 -18.09
C SER A 520 11.99 -35.74 -16.74
N LEU A 521 11.37 -35.26 -15.66
CA LEU A 521 12.01 -35.18 -14.34
C LEU A 521 11.42 -36.18 -13.34
N GLY A 522 11.79 -37.45 -13.49
CA GLY A 522 11.56 -38.48 -12.47
C GLY A 522 10.73 -39.67 -12.95
N SER A 523 10.04 -40.29 -12.00
CA SER A 523 9.19 -41.46 -12.18
C SER A 523 8.01 -41.40 -11.21
N ALA A 524 6.98 -42.22 -11.43
CA ALA A 524 5.80 -42.28 -10.55
C ALA A 524 6.12 -42.64 -9.08
N ALA A 525 7.25 -43.32 -8.83
CA ALA A 525 7.68 -43.72 -7.48
C ALA A 525 8.48 -42.63 -6.76
N ASP A 526 8.85 -41.55 -7.45
CA ASP A 526 9.56 -40.44 -6.85
C ASP A 526 8.58 -39.56 -6.04
N ARG A 527 9.10 -38.92 -4.99
CA ARG A 527 8.36 -38.00 -4.12
C ARG A 527 8.73 -36.57 -4.50
N PRO A 528 7.80 -35.74 -4.99
CA PRO A 528 8.09 -34.33 -5.27
C PRO A 528 8.39 -33.59 -3.95
N VAL A 529 9.43 -32.76 -3.97
CA VAL A 529 9.94 -31.99 -2.83
C VAL A 529 10.27 -30.56 -3.26
N PRO A 530 9.30 -29.84 -3.87
CA PRO A 530 9.53 -28.48 -4.36
C PRO A 530 9.91 -27.55 -3.21
N ALA A 531 10.94 -26.74 -3.42
CA ALA A 531 11.43 -25.73 -2.47
C ALA A 531 12.43 -24.82 -3.20
N ASP A 532 12.73 -23.65 -2.67
CA ASP A 532 13.79 -22.78 -3.21
C ASP A 532 15.16 -23.21 -2.66
N TYR A 533 15.91 -24.04 -3.39
CA TYR A 533 17.22 -24.55 -2.94
C TYR A 533 18.39 -23.67 -3.38
N ASP A 534 18.18 -22.74 -4.31
CA ASP A 534 19.24 -21.87 -4.82
C ASP A 534 19.17 -20.42 -4.28
N GLY A 535 18.05 -20.05 -3.65
CA GLY A 535 17.81 -18.81 -2.92
C GLY A 535 17.33 -17.67 -3.81
N ASP A 536 16.79 -17.95 -5.00
CA ASP A 536 16.32 -16.92 -5.92
C ASP A 536 14.89 -16.43 -5.65
N GLY A 537 14.21 -17.03 -4.67
CA GLY A 537 12.83 -16.73 -4.29
C GLY A 537 11.79 -17.42 -5.16
N ILE A 538 12.22 -18.28 -6.09
CA ILE A 538 11.34 -19.09 -6.95
C ILE A 538 11.47 -20.56 -6.52
N THR A 539 10.34 -21.26 -6.51
CA THR A 539 10.29 -22.66 -6.11
C THR A 539 10.96 -23.54 -7.17
N ASP A 540 12.01 -24.27 -6.79
CA ASP A 540 12.67 -25.23 -7.67
C ASP A 540 11.82 -26.50 -7.86
N LEU A 541 11.99 -27.13 -9.03
CA LEU A 541 11.43 -28.45 -9.27
C LEU A 541 12.38 -29.51 -8.72
N ALA A 542 11.95 -30.24 -7.70
CA ALA A 542 12.78 -31.26 -7.07
C ALA A 542 12.00 -32.52 -6.70
N PHE A 543 12.67 -33.67 -6.74
CA PHE A 543 12.12 -34.93 -6.26
C PHE A 543 13.15 -35.76 -5.49
N TYR A 544 12.68 -36.45 -4.45
CA TYR A 544 13.40 -37.48 -3.73
C TYR A 544 13.06 -38.85 -4.32
N ARG A 545 14.09 -39.66 -4.57
CA ARG A 545 13.97 -41.04 -5.06
C ARG A 545 14.24 -42.03 -3.91
N PRO A 546 13.20 -42.63 -3.31
CA PRO A 546 13.39 -43.55 -2.20
C PRO A 546 14.27 -44.76 -2.56
N ALA A 547 14.19 -45.25 -3.80
CA ALA A 547 14.94 -46.43 -4.23
C ALA A 547 16.46 -46.31 -4.05
N ASN A 548 17.02 -45.09 -4.07
CA ASN A 548 18.45 -44.86 -3.96
C ASN A 548 18.87 -43.71 -3.02
N GLY A 549 17.92 -43.05 -2.35
CA GLY A 549 18.20 -41.88 -1.50
C GLY A 549 18.68 -40.65 -2.27
N GLY A 550 18.31 -40.52 -3.54
CA GLY A 550 18.74 -39.43 -4.41
C GLY A 550 17.77 -38.25 -4.42
N TRP A 551 18.30 -37.04 -4.25
CA TRP A 551 17.62 -35.78 -4.46
C TRP A 551 18.00 -35.22 -5.82
N TYR A 552 17.03 -35.04 -6.69
CA TYR A 552 17.20 -34.48 -8.02
C TYR A 552 16.51 -33.13 -8.05
N ARG A 553 17.25 -32.06 -8.36
CA ARG A 553 16.74 -30.68 -8.30
C ARG A 553 17.07 -29.95 -9.59
N LEU A 554 16.08 -29.28 -10.16
CA LEU A 554 16.22 -28.38 -11.29
C LEU A 554 16.05 -26.95 -10.78
N SER A 555 17.15 -26.20 -10.72
CA SER A 555 17.15 -24.81 -10.26
C SER A 555 16.31 -23.90 -11.17
N SER A 556 15.45 -23.09 -10.58
CA SER A 556 14.64 -22.04 -11.23
C SER A 556 15.50 -21.03 -11.99
N SER A 557 16.58 -20.56 -11.36
CA SER A 557 17.44 -19.48 -11.84
C SER A 557 18.12 -19.77 -13.19
N ASN A 558 18.43 -21.04 -13.49
CA ASN A 558 19.27 -21.41 -14.64
C ASN A 558 18.93 -22.77 -15.27
N ASN A 559 17.90 -23.48 -14.79
CA ASN A 559 17.53 -24.83 -15.20
C ASN A 559 18.67 -25.87 -15.09
N ALA A 560 19.60 -25.70 -14.14
CA ALA A 560 20.65 -26.68 -13.89
C ALA A 560 20.10 -27.86 -13.09
N LEU A 561 20.31 -29.08 -13.61
CA LEU A 561 19.99 -30.31 -12.90
C LEU A 561 21.13 -30.68 -11.94
N SER A 562 20.81 -30.85 -10.66
CA SER A 562 21.73 -31.32 -9.62
C SER A 562 21.25 -32.66 -9.03
N LEU A 563 22.20 -33.49 -8.61
CA LEU A 563 21.97 -34.74 -7.88
C LEU A 563 22.75 -34.74 -6.58
N VAL A 564 22.06 -34.91 -5.46
CA VAL A 564 22.65 -35.12 -4.14
C VAL A 564 22.19 -36.48 -3.61
N ARG A 565 23.12 -37.30 -3.13
CA ARG A 565 22.78 -38.58 -2.47
C ARG A 565 22.72 -38.37 -0.97
N PHE A 566 21.52 -38.38 -0.42
CA PHE A 566 21.30 -38.11 1.00
C PHE A 566 20.01 -38.77 1.49
N GLY A 567 20.17 -39.79 2.33
CA GLY A 567 19.07 -40.60 2.86
C GLY A 567 19.04 -42.03 2.31
N THR A 568 17.99 -42.76 2.71
CA THR A 568 17.74 -44.17 2.38
C THR A 568 16.25 -44.41 2.10
N SER A 569 15.88 -45.61 1.66
CA SER A 569 14.53 -45.90 1.14
C SER A 569 13.37 -45.73 2.11
N ARG A 570 13.62 -45.67 3.42
CA ARG A 570 12.60 -45.44 4.45
C ARG A 570 12.64 -44.05 5.05
N ASP A 571 13.61 -43.24 4.66
CA ASP A 571 13.73 -41.87 5.15
C ASP A 571 12.64 -40.99 4.51
N VAL A 572 12.13 -40.04 5.28
CA VAL A 572 11.12 -39.06 4.87
C VAL A 572 11.85 -37.75 4.54
N PRO A 573 11.76 -37.23 3.31
CA PRO A 573 12.34 -35.92 3.00
C PRO A 573 11.61 -34.80 3.75
N VAL A 574 12.37 -33.84 4.25
CA VAL A 574 11.89 -32.70 5.07
C VAL A 574 12.65 -31.42 4.70
N PRO A 575 12.66 -31.01 3.42
CA PRO A 575 13.38 -29.80 3.01
C PRO A 575 12.77 -28.56 3.66
N ALA A 576 13.62 -27.70 4.21
CA ALA A 576 13.27 -26.42 4.80
C ALA A 576 14.57 -25.64 5.06
N ASP A 577 14.50 -24.33 5.30
CA ASP A 577 15.67 -23.50 5.63
C ASP A 577 15.98 -23.59 7.13
N TYR A 578 16.80 -24.56 7.56
CA TYR A 578 17.13 -24.76 8.98
C TYR A 578 18.31 -23.92 9.45
N ASP A 579 18.98 -23.19 8.55
CA ASP A 579 20.17 -22.40 8.87
C ASP A 579 20.00 -20.87 8.69
N GLY A 580 18.87 -20.46 8.12
CA GLY A 580 18.39 -19.08 8.00
C GLY A 580 19.07 -18.31 6.88
N ASP A 581 19.59 -19.00 5.86
CA ASP A 581 20.27 -18.35 4.73
C ASP A 581 19.34 -17.98 3.57
N GLY A 582 18.04 -18.26 3.72
CA GLY A 582 17.02 -18.05 2.70
C GLY A 582 16.96 -19.16 1.66
N LYS A 583 17.65 -20.29 1.87
CA LYS A 583 17.60 -21.47 0.99
C LYS A 583 17.07 -22.67 1.74
N SER A 584 16.30 -23.48 1.04
CA SER A 584 15.87 -24.77 1.56
C SER A 584 17.05 -25.75 1.61
N ASP A 585 17.25 -26.33 2.78
CA ASP A 585 18.24 -27.36 3.02
C ASP A 585 17.75 -28.74 2.56
N ILE A 586 18.71 -29.61 2.24
CA ILE A 586 18.41 -31.03 2.06
C ILE A 586 18.38 -31.69 3.44
N ALA A 587 17.22 -32.16 3.85
CA ALA A 587 17.08 -32.86 5.12
C ALA A 587 16.17 -34.10 5.02
N ILE A 588 16.46 -35.10 5.86
CA ILE A 588 15.63 -36.29 6.02
C ILE A 588 15.30 -36.55 7.49
N PHE A 589 14.12 -37.10 7.74
CA PHE A 589 13.72 -37.72 9.00
C PHE A 589 13.75 -39.24 8.84
N ARG A 590 14.36 -39.94 9.80
CA ARG A 590 14.42 -41.40 9.84
C ARG A 590 13.44 -41.93 10.89
N PRO A 591 12.28 -42.49 10.47
CA PRO A 591 11.25 -42.91 11.41
C PRO A 591 11.77 -43.92 12.45
N ASN A 592 12.47 -44.97 12.03
CA ASN A 592 12.89 -46.04 12.94
C ASN A 592 13.72 -45.58 14.16
N THR A 593 14.42 -44.44 14.05
CA THR A 593 15.29 -43.91 15.11
C THR A 593 14.79 -42.57 15.69
N GLY A 594 13.93 -41.85 14.98
CA GLY A 594 13.55 -40.47 15.30
C GLY A 594 14.69 -39.48 15.04
N GLU A 595 15.61 -39.82 14.14
CA GLU A 595 16.75 -38.98 13.80
C GLU A 595 16.47 -38.10 12.59
N TRP A 596 16.84 -36.83 12.71
CA TRP A 596 16.92 -35.87 11.64
C TRP A 596 18.37 -35.79 11.17
N TYR A 597 18.55 -35.76 9.86
CA TYR A 597 19.83 -35.54 9.20
C TYR A 597 19.66 -34.33 8.31
N LEU A 598 20.43 -33.26 8.56
CA LEU A 598 20.29 -31.98 7.88
C LEU A 598 21.60 -31.69 7.17
N LEU A 599 21.56 -31.53 5.85
CA LEU A 599 22.65 -31.01 5.05
C LEU A 599 22.36 -29.54 4.77
N ARG A 600 22.79 -28.68 5.69
CA ARG A 600 22.49 -27.26 5.67
C ARG A 600 23.35 -26.52 4.65
N SER A 601 22.72 -25.63 3.89
CA SER A 601 23.24 -24.92 2.72
C SER A 601 24.55 -24.17 3.02
N THR A 602 24.63 -23.50 4.18
CA THR A 602 25.79 -22.68 4.58
C THR A 602 26.47 -23.16 5.86
N GLN A 603 25.74 -23.82 6.75
CA GLN A 603 26.26 -24.27 8.04
C GLN A 603 26.64 -25.76 8.09
N GLY A 604 26.54 -26.47 6.96
CA GLY A 604 26.98 -27.85 6.81
C GLY A 604 26.12 -28.89 7.55
N PHE A 605 26.64 -30.12 7.62
CA PHE A 605 25.87 -31.27 8.10
C PHE A 605 25.72 -31.31 9.63
N ILE A 606 24.51 -31.63 10.09
CA ILE A 606 24.22 -32.02 11.48
C ILE A 606 23.25 -33.20 11.53
N SER A 607 23.25 -33.93 12.65
CA SER A 607 22.18 -34.87 12.99
C SER A 607 21.65 -34.62 14.39
N ILE A 608 20.33 -34.69 14.54
CA ILE A 608 19.62 -34.40 15.78
C ILE A 608 18.58 -35.48 16.00
N ARG A 609 18.43 -35.97 17.22
CA ARG A 609 17.33 -36.89 17.55
C ARG A 609 16.14 -36.10 18.08
N PHE A 610 15.04 -36.09 17.33
CA PHE A 610 13.81 -35.42 17.70
C PHE A 610 12.60 -36.15 17.12
N GLY A 611 11.74 -36.70 17.99
CA GLY A 611 10.60 -37.53 17.61
C GLY A 611 10.86 -39.04 17.69
N ARG A 612 9.93 -39.83 17.16
CA ARG A 612 9.93 -41.31 17.12
C ARG A 612 9.21 -41.85 15.88
N GLY A 613 9.16 -43.17 15.71
CA GLY A 613 8.80 -43.79 14.42
C GLY A 613 7.42 -43.52 13.84
N ASP A 614 6.42 -43.26 14.67
CA ASP A 614 5.07 -42.93 14.16
C ASP A 614 4.82 -41.42 14.08
N ASP A 615 5.82 -40.60 14.43
CA ASP A 615 5.71 -39.16 14.33
C ASP A 615 5.81 -38.73 12.85
N LYS A 616 4.93 -37.81 12.45
CA LYS A 616 4.93 -37.15 11.14
C LYS A 616 5.79 -35.88 11.24
N PRO A 617 6.93 -35.77 10.55
CA PRO A 617 7.69 -34.53 10.55
C PRO A 617 6.90 -33.43 9.83
N VAL A 618 6.82 -32.25 10.45
CA VAL A 618 5.98 -31.14 9.96
C VAL A 618 6.40 -30.65 8.58
N PRO A 619 7.71 -30.50 8.25
CA PRO A 619 8.12 -30.09 6.91
C PRO A 619 7.80 -31.10 5.79
N SER A 620 7.32 -32.30 6.12
CA SER A 620 6.81 -33.25 5.12
C SER A 620 5.29 -33.17 4.91
N ALA A 621 4.59 -32.21 5.52
CA ALA A 621 3.13 -32.11 5.47
C ALA A 621 2.56 -32.11 4.03
N TYR A 622 3.31 -31.53 3.09
CA TYR A 622 2.89 -31.33 1.70
C TYR A 622 3.63 -32.21 0.69
N ILE A 623 4.37 -33.23 1.17
CA ILE A 623 5.11 -34.18 0.34
C ILE A 623 4.29 -35.47 0.18
N GLN A 624 4.10 -35.93 -1.07
CA GLN A 624 3.23 -37.06 -1.41
C GLN A 624 3.93 -38.26 -2.05
#